data_AF-A0A962R1P7-F1
#
_entry.id   AF-A0A962R1P7-F1
#
_cell.length_a   1.000
_cell.length_b   1.000
_cell.length_c   1.000
_cell.angle_alpha   90.00
_cell.angle_beta   90.00
_cell.angle_gamma   90.00
#
_symmetry.space_group_name_H-M   'P 1'
#
loop_
_entity.id
_entity.type
_entity.pdbx_description
1 polymer ?
#
loop_
_entity_poly.entity_id
_entity_poly.type
_entity_poly.pdbx_seq_one_letter_code
_entity_poly.pdbx_strand_id
1 'polypeptide(L)'
;MGRKRSPGLRNRGGIWHIEKQILGHKIHESTGTSDLETADLILARRIEEIRQATVFGARPCRLFREAAAKFLEENLHLASIADYATQLKQLDP
;
A
#
# COMPACT_ATOMS: atom_id res chain seq x y z
N MET A 1 -0.01 -22.04 21.92
CA MET A 1 0.67 -20.75 22.13
C MET A 1 -0.01 -19.70 21.26
N GLY A 2 -0.76 -18.77 21.86
CA GLY A 2 -1.46 -17.73 21.09
C GLY A 2 -0.45 -16.79 20.43
N ARG A 3 -0.45 -16.72 19.10
CA ARG A 3 0.41 -15.80 18.36
C ARG A 3 0.08 -14.38 18.79
N LYS A 4 1.03 -13.72 19.44
CA LYS A 4 0.91 -12.30 19.78
C LYS A 4 0.93 -11.54 18.46
N ARG A 5 -0.19 -10.91 18.15
CA ARG A 5 -0.37 -10.03 16.99
C ARG A 5 0.74 -9.00 16.90
N SER A 6 1.24 -8.74 15.69
CA SER A 6 2.18 -7.65 15.47
C SER A 6 1.55 -6.31 15.85
N PRO A 7 2.21 -5.48 16.68
CA PRO A 7 1.69 -4.17 17.03
C PRO A 7 1.60 -3.28 15.80
N GLY A 8 0.45 -2.66 15.62
CA GLY A 8 0.16 -1.74 14.51
C GLY A 8 -0.80 -2.28 13.45
N LEU A 9 -1.38 -3.47 13.62
CA LEU A 9 -2.58 -3.87 12.86
C LEU A 9 -3.83 -3.52 13.69
N ARG A 10 -4.95 -3.21 13.03
CA ARG A 10 -6.32 -3.09 13.59
C ARG A 10 -7.33 -3.81 12.67
N ASN A 11 -8.26 -4.59 13.23
CA ASN A 11 -9.31 -5.21 12.41
C ASN A 11 -10.46 -4.21 12.28
N ARG A 12 -10.97 -3.97 11.07
CA ARG A 12 -12.17 -3.17 10.82
C ARG A 12 -13.04 -3.91 9.82
N GLY A 13 -14.22 -4.36 10.26
CA GLY A 13 -15.18 -5.03 9.39
C GLY A 13 -14.67 -6.33 8.75
N GLY A 14 -13.75 -7.04 9.41
CA GLY A 14 -13.17 -8.27 8.88
C GLY A 14 -11.92 -8.06 8.03
N ILE A 15 -11.54 -6.81 7.70
CA ILE A 15 -10.31 -6.48 6.99
C ILE A 15 -9.27 -5.94 7.98
N TRP A 16 -8.01 -6.33 7.83
CA TRP A 16 -6.93 -5.75 8.62
C TRP A 16 -6.48 -4.41 8.03
N HIS A 17 -6.19 -3.46 8.92
CA HIS A 17 -5.68 -2.14 8.59
C HIS A 17 -4.38 -1.93 9.36
N ILE A 18 -3.39 -1.33 8.70
CA ILE A 18 -2.16 -0.85 9.30
C ILE A 18 -2.45 0.51 9.93
N GLU A 19 -2.17 0.63 11.22
CA GLU A 19 -2.22 1.86 11.99
C GLU A 19 -0.96 1.90 12.88
N LYS A 20 0.13 2.42 12.32
CA LYS A 20 1.46 2.38 12.97
C LYS A 20 2.29 3.61 12.60
N GLN A 21 3.14 4.03 13.53
CA GLN A 21 4.20 5.01 13.27
C GLN A 21 5.55 4.31 13.16
N ILE A 22 6.25 4.52 12.05
CA ILE A 22 7.56 3.92 11.73
C ILE A 22 8.52 5.05 11.35
N LEU A 23 9.60 5.21 12.12
CA LEU A 23 10.64 6.24 11.87
C LEU A 23 10.06 7.66 11.66
N GLY A 24 9.02 8.03 12.41
CA GLY A 24 8.35 9.33 12.27
C GLY A 24 7.23 9.38 11.22
N HIS A 25 7.13 8.39 10.34
CA HIS A 25 6.08 8.28 9.33
C HIS A 25 4.86 7.53 9.88
N LYS A 26 3.69 8.17 9.87
CA LYS A 26 2.41 7.52 10.22
C LYS A 26 1.83 6.83 8.99
N ILE A 27 1.53 5.54 9.12
CA ILE A 27 0.84 4.75 8.10
C ILE A 27 -0.58 4.45 8.57
N HIS A 28 -1.53 4.77 7.69
CA HIS A 28 -2.95 4.41 7.81
C HIS A 28 -3.39 3.77 6.50
N GLU A 29 -3.25 2.46 6.38
CA GLU A 29 -3.52 1.75 5.12
C GLU A 29 -4.39 0.51 5.37
N SER A 30 -5.28 0.18 4.43
CA SER A 30 -5.95 -1.11 4.42
C SER A 30 -4.98 -2.17 3.90
N THR A 31 -4.93 -3.35 4.51
CA THR A 31 -4.20 -4.49 3.93
C THR A 31 -5.04 -5.22 2.88
N GLY A 32 -6.35 -4.93 2.79
CA GLY A 32 -7.27 -5.58 1.85
C GLY A 32 -7.55 -7.06 2.13
N THR A 33 -6.98 -7.62 3.20
CA THR A 33 -7.12 -9.04 3.56
C THR A 33 -7.73 -9.22 4.94
N SER A 34 -8.49 -10.30 5.12
CA SER A 34 -9.03 -10.75 6.39
C SER A 34 -8.11 -11.75 7.11
N ASP A 35 -7.09 -12.26 6.42
CA ASP A 35 -6.10 -13.17 6.99
C ASP A 35 -4.99 -12.41 7.74
N LEU A 36 -4.73 -12.83 8.97
CA LEU A 36 -3.77 -12.17 9.86
C LEU A 36 -2.33 -12.42 9.39
N GLU A 37 -2.00 -13.62 8.90
CA GLU A 37 -0.66 -13.93 8.43
C GLU A 37 -0.29 -13.07 7.22
N THR A 38 -1.20 -12.99 6.25
CA THR A 38 -1.05 -12.12 5.08
C THR A 38 -0.93 -10.64 5.48
N ALA A 39 -1.74 -10.18 6.45
CA ALA A 39 -1.65 -8.81 6.96
C ALA A 39 -0.31 -8.50 7.66
N ASP A 40 0.24 -9.46 8.40
CA ASP A 40 1.56 -9.35 9.05
C ASP A 40 2.69 -9.24 8.00
N LEU A 41 2.62 -10.02 6.92
CA LEU A 41 3.57 -9.93 5.80
C LEU A 41 3.51 -8.57 5.09
N ILE A 42 2.31 -8.05 4.84
CA ILE A 42 2.12 -6.71 4.24
C ILE A 42 2.70 -5.63 5.16
N LEU A 43 2.45 -5.72 6.47
CA LEU A 43 3.03 -4.79 7.44
C LEU A 43 4.56 -4.84 7.45
N ALA A 44 5.15 -6.04 7.43
CA ALA A 44 6.61 -6.20 7.40
C ALA A 44 7.22 -5.56 6.15
N ARG A 45 6.61 -5.77 4.98
CA ARG A 45 7.01 -5.14 3.73
C ARG A 45 6.96 -3.61 3.82
N ARG A 46 5.87 -3.04 4.35
CA ARG A 46 5.73 -1.58 4.51
C ARG A 46 6.76 -0.98 5.45
N ILE A 47 7.08 -1.67 6.54
CA ILE A 47 8.14 -1.23 7.46
C ILE A 47 9.47 -1.17 6.73
N GLU A 48 9.78 -2.19 5.93
CA GLU A 48 11.04 -2.24 5.19
C GLU A 48 11.11 -1.17 4.11
N GLU A 49 10.03 -0.93 3.35
CA GLU A 49 9.97 0.15 2.36
C GLU A 49 10.28 1.53 2.99
N ILE A 50 9.74 1.80 4.18
CA ILE A 50 10.05 3.05 4.91
C ILE A 50 11.48 3.06 5.41
N ARG A 51 11.99 1.95 5.94
CA ARG A 51 13.40 1.86 6.36
C ARG A 51 14.34 2.14 5.20
N GLN A 52 14.07 1.57 4.02
CA GLN A 52 14.84 1.81 2.80
C GLN A 52 14.83 3.29 2.41
N ALA A 53 13.65 3.93 2.41
CA ALA A 53 13.54 5.34 2.08
C ALA A 53 14.20 6.27 3.11
N THR A 54 13.96 6.05 4.41
CA THR A 54 14.37 6.98 5.48
C THR A 54 15.82 6.77 5.93
N VAL A 55 16.27 5.52 6.04
CA VAL A 55 17.61 5.19 6.59
C VAL A 55 18.66 5.20 5.48
N PHE A 56 18.34 4.60 4.33
CA PHE A 56 19.30 4.43 3.24
C PHE A 56 19.13 5.47 2.13
N GLY A 57 18.15 6.38 2.25
CA GLY A 57 17.88 7.40 1.23
C GLY A 57 17.42 6.82 -0.11
N ALA A 58 17.06 5.53 -0.15
CA ALA A 58 16.66 4.84 -1.36
C ALA A 58 15.28 5.37 -1.79
N ARG A 59 15.26 6.25 -2.79
CA ARG A 59 14.01 6.72 -3.38
C ARG A 59 13.29 5.51 -3.98
N PRO A 60 12.05 5.17 -3.56
CA PRO A 60 11.34 4.03 -4.12
C PRO A 60 11.17 4.24 -5.61
N CYS A 61 11.78 3.37 -6.42
CA CYS A 61 11.57 3.33 -7.86
C CYS A 61 10.13 2.90 -8.10
N ARG A 62 9.29 3.85 -8.50
CA ARG A 62 7.92 3.56 -8.92
C ARG A 62 7.94 3.41 -10.43
N LEU A 63 7.54 2.26 -10.93
CA LEU A 63 7.36 2.09 -12.37
C LEU A 63 6.17 2.95 -12.81
N PHE A 64 6.23 3.52 -14.02
CA PHE A 64 5.13 4.31 -14.57
C PHE A 64 3.81 3.53 -14.51
N ARG A 65 3.86 2.24 -14.87
CA ARG A 65 2.74 1.30 -14.78
C ARG A 65 2.13 1.19 -13.38
N GLU A 66 2.95 1.13 -12.32
CA GLU A 66 2.46 1.04 -10.94
C GLU A 66 1.75 2.33 -10.52
N ALA A 67 2.30 3.48 -10.90
CA ALA A 67 1.68 4.78 -10.65
C ALA A 67 0.38 4.96 -11.43
N ALA A 68 0.35 4.53 -12.70
CA ALA A 68 -0.82 4.58 -13.56
C ALA A 68 -1.95 3.66 -13.04
N ALA A 69 -1.62 2.43 -12.63
CA ALA A 69 -2.59 1.51 -12.04
C ALA A 69 -3.21 2.08 -10.76
N LYS A 70 -2.37 2.61 -9.85
CA LYS A 70 -2.84 3.25 -8.63
C LYS A 70 -3.77 4.43 -8.91
N PHE A 71 -3.42 5.27 -9.89
CA PHE A 71 -4.28 6.39 -10.29
C PHE A 71 -5.66 5.92 -10.75
N LEU A 72 -5.73 4.86 -11.57
CA LEU A 72 -6.99 4.33 -12.06
C LEU A 72 -7.85 3.74 -10.92
N GLU A 73 -7.24 3.01 -9.99
CA GLU A 73 -7.92 2.45 -8.81
C GLU A 73 -8.48 3.52 -7.87
N GLU A 74 -7.73 4.60 -7.62
CA GLU A 74 -8.15 5.69 -6.74
C GLU A 74 -9.22 6.60 -7.39
N ASN A 75 -9.25 6.68 -8.72
CA ASN A 75 -10.10 7.61 -9.47
C ASN A 75 -11.27 6.95 -10.22
N LEU A 76 -11.71 5.76 -9.79
CA LEU A 76 -12.87 5.06 -10.37
C LEU A 76 -14.18 5.87 -10.37
N HIS A 77 -14.25 6.93 -9.56
CA HIS A 77 -15.40 7.83 -9.49
C HIS A 77 -15.48 8.83 -10.66
N LEU A 78 -14.43 8.96 -11.49
CA LEU A 78 -14.41 9.86 -12.64
C LEU A 78 -15.14 9.24 -13.85
N ALA A 79 -16.01 10.01 -14.49
CA ALA A 79 -16.71 9.57 -15.71
C ALA A 79 -15.76 9.32 -16.90
N SER A 80 -14.62 10.03 -16.96
CA SER A 80 -13.60 9.90 -18.01
C SER A 80 -12.50 8.88 -17.68
N ILE A 81 -12.70 8.02 -16.68
CA ILE A 81 -11.68 7.05 -16.25
C ILE A 81 -11.28 6.06 -17.35
N ALA A 82 -12.22 5.70 -18.23
CA ALA A 82 -11.95 4.83 -19.38
C ALA A 82 -11.02 5.48 -20.41
N ASP A 83 -11.17 6.80 -20.63
CA ASP A 83 -10.30 7.56 -21.54
C ASP A 83 -8.89 7.67 -20.95
N TYR A 84 -8.79 7.97 -19.65
CA TYR A 84 -7.51 7.99 -18.94
C TYR A 84 -6.80 6.64 -18.98
N ALA A 85 -7.52 5.53 -18.81
CA ALA A 85 -6.94 4.19 -18.91
C ALA A 85 -6.33 3.94 -20.31
N THR A 86 -7.02 4.38 -21.37
CA THR A 86 -6.54 4.26 -22.74
C THR A 86 -5.28 5.10 -22.99
N GLN A 87 -5.27 6.34 -22.51
CA GLN A 87 -4.13 7.26 -22.66
C GLN A 87 -2.91 6.78 -21.86
N LEU A 88 -3.11 6.35 -20.61
CA LEU A 88 -2.03 5.80 -19.78
C LEU A 88 -1.43 4.54 -20.40
N LYS A 89 -2.24 3.69 -21.03
CA LYS A 89 -1.75 2.51 -21.75
C LYS A 89 -0.86 2.86 -22.95
N GLN A 90 -1.14 3.95 -23.64
CA GLN A 90 -0.29 4.41 -24.76
C GLN A 90 1.05 4.97 -24.30
N LEU A 91 1.13 5.44 -23.05
CA LEU A 91 2.31 6.02 -22.44
C LEU A 91 3.15 5.02 -21.64
N ASP A 92 2.68 3.78 -21.47
CA ASP A 92 3.42 2.72 -20.78
C ASP A 92 4.57 2.23 -21.69
N PRO A 93 5.85 2.45 -21.31
CA PRO A 93 7.01 2.11 -22.14
C PRO A 93 7.35 0.62 -22.20
#